data_AF-A0AAF3EV58-F1
#
_entry.id   AF-A0AAF3EV58-F1
#
_cell.length_a   1.000
_cell.length_b   1.000
_cell.length_c   1.000
_cell.angle_alpha   90.00
_cell.angle_beta   90.00
_cell.angle_gamma   90.00
#
_symmetry.space_group_name_H-M   'P 1'
#
loop_
_entity.id
_entity.type
_entity.pdbx_description
1 polymer ?
#
loop_
_entity_poly.entity_id
_entity_poly.type
_entity_poly.pdbx_seq_one_letter_code
_entity_poly.pdbx_strand_id
1 'polypeptide(L)'
;MNFLSGAADLIKPRIDDMGADRMNYCYTTIIIALFSMGLTARQYVGTPLQCWVPQQFSDAWEQYAENYCFVYNTYWVNPDSQIPGNVQDRIASQLIYYQWAPFIMGLEAFFFFSLGKVWGILNRRSGLNIESLVKTAQNADEADKTERDKGIAIICLHLEDSIKLQRARGEQASFIKHLVKLGKLDGTYLANIYLFTKLLYLFNLIAQFLAMNQFLGQRNHLWGASILSDIISGSNWEDTGNFPRIAMCDFEVRVFGGFHRYSVQCMLVLNMFNEKIFLFLFWWFVAVFFYTVLDTVQLCLKNRLGRSKVNYVRKYLTLRSTDERFVEQFCNSNFSTDIMIILRIITIHSSEFITRDVLSSLWKEFRQKIHDDLHEDFFSDETMSLTKFK
;
A
#
# COMPACT_ATOMS: atom_id res chain seq x y z
N MET A 1 -18.20 16.42 14.04
CA MET A 1 -17.23 16.86 13.00
C MET A 1 -15.77 16.59 13.35
N ASN A 2 -15.36 16.55 14.62
CA ASN A 2 -13.94 16.37 15.00
C ASN A 2 -13.37 14.95 14.76
N PHE A 3 -14.20 13.90 14.85
CA PHE A 3 -13.74 12.51 14.67
C PHE A 3 -13.35 12.20 13.21
N LEU A 4 -14.17 12.62 12.24
CA LEU A 4 -13.89 12.42 10.82
C LEU A 4 -12.67 13.25 10.37
N SER A 5 -12.51 14.47 10.90
CA SER A 5 -11.30 15.27 10.67
C SER A 5 -10.06 14.56 11.22
N GLY A 6 -10.12 14.05 12.46
CA GLY A 6 -9.00 13.31 13.06
C GLY A 6 -8.65 12.01 12.34
N ALA A 7 -9.65 11.27 11.83
CA ALA A 7 -9.45 10.07 11.02
C ALA A 7 -8.84 10.40 9.64
N ALA A 8 -9.30 11.48 8.99
CA ALA A 8 -8.71 11.96 7.74
C ALA A 8 -7.27 12.45 7.94
N ASP A 9 -6.98 13.12 9.06
CA ASP A 9 -5.63 13.54 9.42
C ASP A 9 -4.70 12.35 9.68
N LEU A 10 -5.24 11.22 10.16
CA LEU A 10 -4.49 10.00 10.42
C LEU A 10 -4.06 9.29 9.12
N ILE A 11 -4.84 9.45 8.03
CA ILE A 11 -4.61 8.83 6.71
C ILE A 11 -4.06 9.87 5.71
N LYS A 12 -3.26 10.84 6.19
CA LYS A 12 -2.54 11.74 5.27
C LYS A 12 -1.44 10.99 4.50
N PRO A 13 -1.25 11.29 3.21
CA PRO A 13 -0.10 10.83 2.45
C PRO A 13 1.19 11.20 3.18
N ARG A 14 2.14 10.28 3.22
CA ARG A 14 3.44 10.52 3.84
C ARG A 14 4.34 11.21 2.81
N ILE A 15 5.42 11.81 3.29
CA ILE A 15 6.42 12.46 2.42
C ILE A 15 7.68 11.59 2.24
N ASP A 16 7.75 10.45 2.93
CA ASP A 16 8.86 9.49 2.84
C ASP A 16 8.46 8.23 2.05
N ASP A 17 7.46 8.34 1.18
CA ASP A 17 6.88 7.24 0.40
C ASP A 17 7.01 7.44 -1.12
N MET A 18 6.69 6.42 -1.90
CA MET A 18 6.56 6.53 -3.37
C MET A 18 5.10 6.31 -3.78
N GLY A 19 4.76 6.67 -5.01
CA GLY A 19 3.36 6.63 -5.49
C GLY A 19 2.66 5.27 -5.31
N ALA A 20 3.37 4.14 -5.51
CA ALA A 20 2.82 2.80 -5.30
C ALA A 20 2.49 2.49 -3.83
N ASP A 21 3.20 3.08 -2.87
CA ASP A 21 2.90 2.91 -1.45
C ASP A 21 1.56 3.57 -1.11
N ARG A 22 1.33 4.78 -1.63
CA ARG A 22 0.08 5.54 -1.42
C ARG A 22 -1.14 4.79 -1.94
N MET A 23 -1.01 4.10 -3.07
CA MET A 23 -2.07 3.23 -3.59
C MET A 23 -2.46 2.13 -2.59
N ASN A 24 -1.47 1.53 -1.92
CA ASN A 24 -1.69 0.47 -0.94
C ASN A 24 -2.24 1.01 0.40
N TYR A 25 -1.45 1.75 1.17
CA TYR A 25 -1.82 2.04 2.57
C TYR A 25 -2.79 3.22 2.72
N CYS A 26 -2.88 4.12 1.73
CA CYS A 26 -3.67 5.34 1.81
C CYS A 26 -4.96 5.22 1.01
N TYR A 27 -4.88 5.14 -0.33
CA TYR A 27 -6.07 5.15 -1.18
C TYR A 27 -6.93 3.90 -1.00
N THR A 28 -6.33 2.71 -0.96
CA THR A 28 -7.10 1.47 -0.73
C THR A 28 -7.79 1.49 0.64
N THR A 29 -7.09 1.94 1.70
CA THR A 29 -7.70 2.14 3.03
C THR A 29 -8.89 3.08 2.99
N ILE A 30 -8.75 4.25 2.36
CA ILE A 30 -9.84 5.26 2.28
C ILE A 30 -11.03 4.68 1.52
N ILE A 31 -10.79 4.05 0.37
CA ILE A 31 -11.83 3.46 -0.48
C ILE A 31 -12.62 2.39 0.29
N ILE A 32 -11.93 1.43 0.92
CA ILE A 32 -12.58 0.36 1.68
C ILE A 32 -13.32 0.94 2.89
N ALA A 33 -12.72 1.89 3.61
CA ALA A 33 -13.37 2.53 4.76
C ALA A 33 -14.65 3.28 4.36
N LEU A 34 -14.65 3.98 3.22
CA LEU A 34 -15.85 4.66 2.70
C LEU A 34 -16.95 3.66 2.33
N PHE A 35 -16.62 2.55 1.66
CA PHE A 35 -17.60 1.52 1.35
C PHE A 35 -18.13 0.81 2.60
N SER A 36 -17.25 0.49 3.57
CA SER A 36 -17.64 -0.07 4.87
C SER A 36 -18.60 0.86 5.62
N MET A 37 -18.32 2.17 5.65
CA MET A 37 -19.22 3.17 6.23
C MET A 37 -20.55 3.26 5.47
N GLY A 38 -20.52 3.24 4.13
CA GLY A 38 -21.72 3.26 3.30
C GLY A 38 -22.64 2.06 3.52
N LEU A 39 -22.06 0.85 3.60
CA LEU A 39 -22.78 -0.38 3.92
C LEU A 39 -23.34 -0.34 5.35
N THR A 40 -22.55 0.10 6.32
CA THR A 40 -23.00 0.27 7.72
C THR A 40 -24.18 1.22 7.80
N ALA A 41 -24.13 2.37 7.10
CA ALA A 41 -25.23 3.31 7.07
C ALA A 41 -26.50 2.68 6.49
N ARG A 42 -26.38 1.90 5.40
CA ARG A 42 -27.54 1.21 4.83
C ARG A 42 -28.07 0.09 5.72
N GLN A 43 -27.21 -0.62 6.44
CA GLN A 43 -27.58 -1.75 7.28
C GLN A 43 -28.26 -1.33 8.60
N TYR A 44 -27.85 -0.21 9.20
CA TYR A 44 -28.35 0.21 10.53
C TYR A 44 -29.31 1.40 10.51
N VAL A 45 -29.23 2.26 9.50
CA VAL A 45 -30.13 3.43 9.38
C VAL A 45 -31.27 3.13 8.40
N GLY A 46 -31.03 2.27 7.42
CA GLY A 46 -32.05 1.81 6.47
C GLY A 46 -32.70 0.49 6.89
N THR A 47 -33.67 0.04 6.10
CA THR A 47 -34.20 -1.32 6.17
C THR A 47 -33.26 -2.27 5.39
N PRO A 48 -32.63 -3.25 6.06
CA PRO A 48 -31.62 -4.10 5.41
C PRO A 48 -32.23 -5.06 4.38
N LEU A 49 -33.49 -5.46 4.59
CA LEU A 49 -34.28 -6.27 3.69
C LEU A 49 -35.77 -5.93 3.87
N GLN A 50 -36.60 -6.34 2.92
CA GLN A 50 -38.05 -6.21 2.99
C GLN A 50 -38.71 -7.54 2.65
N CYS A 51 -39.71 -7.97 3.42
CA CYS A 51 -40.31 -9.30 3.25
C CYS A 51 -41.77 -9.22 2.78
N TRP A 52 -42.13 -10.12 1.87
CA TRP A 52 -43.50 -10.38 1.48
C TRP A 52 -44.18 -11.24 2.55
N VAL A 53 -44.87 -10.58 3.48
CA VAL A 53 -45.59 -11.23 4.58
C VAL A 53 -47.09 -11.38 4.26
N PRO A 54 -47.81 -12.32 4.92
CA PRO A 54 -49.24 -12.47 4.74
C PRO A 54 -50.02 -11.22 5.15
N GLN A 55 -51.14 -10.94 4.47
CA GLN A 55 -51.96 -9.74 4.70
C GLN A 55 -52.50 -9.61 6.14
N GLN A 56 -52.64 -10.72 6.88
CA GLN A 56 -53.08 -10.67 8.27
C GLN A 56 -52.01 -10.15 9.25
N PHE A 57 -50.76 -9.95 8.81
CA PHE A 57 -49.72 -9.42 9.68
C PHE A 57 -49.94 -7.92 9.91
N SER A 58 -49.89 -7.52 11.17
CA SER A 58 -49.76 -6.11 11.53
C SER A 58 -48.36 -5.59 11.21
N ASP A 59 -48.19 -4.28 11.08
CA ASP A 59 -46.89 -3.64 10.83
C ASP A 59 -45.81 -4.07 11.85
N ALA A 60 -46.20 -4.30 13.11
CA ALA A 60 -45.28 -4.78 14.15
C ALA A 60 -44.82 -6.23 13.89
N TRP A 61 -45.68 -7.07 13.32
CA TRP A 61 -45.34 -8.46 12.96
C TRP A 61 -44.51 -8.52 11.69
N GLU A 62 -44.75 -7.63 10.73
CA GLU A 62 -43.91 -7.45 9.55
C GLU A 62 -42.48 -7.06 9.98
N GLN A 63 -42.33 -6.03 10.80
CA GLN A 63 -41.03 -5.62 11.34
C GLN A 63 -40.35 -6.74 12.15
N TYR A 64 -41.10 -7.53 12.91
CA TYR A 64 -40.53 -8.69 13.59
C TYR A 64 -40.01 -9.73 12.61
N ALA A 65 -40.79 -10.08 11.58
CA ALA A 65 -40.40 -11.05 10.56
C ALA A 65 -39.15 -10.58 9.79
N GLU A 66 -39.10 -9.32 9.37
CA GLU A 66 -37.96 -8.74 8.68
C GLU A 66 -36.68 -8.78 9.54
N ASN A 67 -36.77 -8.35 10.80
CA ASN A 67 -35.63 -8.38 11.72
C ASN A 67 -35.20 -9.81 12.05
N TYR A 68 -36.14 -10.72 12.23
CA TYR A 68 -35.85 -12.13 12.45
C TYR A 68 -35.09 -12.71 11.27
N CYS A 69 -35.62 -12.53 10.05
CA CYS A 69 -35.00 -13.01 8.82
C CYS A 69 -33.63 -12.39 8.56
N PHE A 70 -33.46 -11.12 8.93
CA PHE A 70 -32.17 -10.47 8.84
C PHE A 70 -31.15 -11.11 9.78
N VAL A 71 -31.53 -11.47 11.01
CA VAL A 71 -30.61 -12.02 12.03
C VAL A 71 -30.36 -13.53 11.86
N TYR A 72 -31.39 -14.32 11.59
CA TYR A 72 -31.33 -15.78 11.50
C TYR A 72 -30.92 -16.33 10.12
N ASN A 73 -30.54 -15.42 9.20
CA ASN A 73 -30.14 -15.66 7.81
C ASN A 73 -31.29 -16.02 6.86
N THR A 74 -31.03 -15.77 5.58
CA THR A 74 -31.90 -16.15 4.45
C THR A 74 -31.17 -17.17 3.57
N TYR A 75 -31.90 -17.89 2.73
CA TYR A 75 -31.31 -18.85 1.78
C TYR A 75 -31.77 -18.56 0.36
N TRP A 76 -30.88 -18.79 -0.60
CA TRP A 76 -31.20 -18.63 -2.00
C TRP A 76 -31.90 -19.87 -2.55
N VAL A 77 -32.92 -19.63 -3.36
CA VAL A 77 -33.60 -20.64 -4.18
C VAL A 77 -33.78 -20.04 -5.57
N ASN A 78 -33.56 -20.84 -6.61
CA ASN A 78 -33.82 -20.39 -7.97
C ASN A 78 -35.34 -20.11 -8.12
N PRO A 79 -35.76 -18.95 -8.66
CA PRO A 79 -37.18 -18.58 -8.78
C PRO A 79 -38.07 -19.61 -9.49
N ASP A 80 -37.53 -20.37 -10.45
CA ASP A 80 -38.26 -21.37 -11.22
C ASP A 80 -38.31 -22.74 -10.54
N SER A 81 -37.52 -22.93 -9.47
CA SER A 81 -37.42 -24.19 -8.73
C SER A 81 -38.35 -24.23 -7.51
N GLN A 82 -38.83 -25.42 -7.16
CA GLN A 82 -39.56 -25.62 -5.91
C GLN A 82 -38.64 -25.46 -4.70
N ILE A 83 -39.18 -24.91 -3.61
CA ILE A 83 -38.46 -24.78 -2.34
C ILE A 83 -38.04 -26.18 -1.86
N PRO A 84 -36.74 -26.44 -1.60
CA PRO A 84 -36.27 -27.76 -1.18
C PRO A 84 -36.99 -28.24 0.07
N GLY A 85 -37.52 -29.47 0.08
CA GLY A 85 -38.17 -30.03 1.27
C GLY A 85 -37.19 -30.40 2.38
N ASN A 86 -35.94 -30.68 2.01
CA ASN A 86 -34.87 -31.05 2.93
C ASN A 86 -34.22 -29.82 3.57
N VAL A 87 -34.11 -29.82 4.89
CA VAL A 87 -33.53 -28.71 5.68
C VAL A 87 -32.04 -28.52 5.38
N GLN A 88 -31.30 -29.60 5.08
CA GLN A 88 -29.87 -29.52 4.81
C GLN A 88 -29.55 -28.71 3.55
N ASP A 89 -30.38 -28.84 2.51
CA ASP A 89 -30.19 -28.12 1.25
C ASP A 89 -30.47 -26.61 1.42
N ARG A 90 -31.42 -26.27 2.30
CA ARG A 90 -31.68 -24.88 2.70
C ARG A 90 -30.51 -24.28 3.48
N ILE A 91 -29.94 -25.04 4.42
CA ILE A 91 -28.77 -24.60 5.20
C ILE A 91 -27.55 -24.38 4.30
N ALA A 92 -27.31 -25.30 3.36
CA ALA A 92 -26.18 -25.19 2.41
C ALA A 92 -26.27 -23.96 1.49
N SER A 93 -27.49 -23.45 1.27
CA SER A 93 -27.77 -22.29 0.41
C SER A 93 -27.94 -20.98 1.18
N GLN A 94 -27.56 -20.95 2.47
CA GLN A 94 -27.67 -19.76 3.32
C GLN A 94 -26.71 -18.65 2.91
N LEU A 95 -27.22 -17.42 2.95
CA LEU A 95 -26.51 -16.19 2.64
C LEU A 95 -26.17 -15.50 3.96
N ILE A 96 -24.93 -15.68 4.43
CA ILE A 96 -24.47 -15.14 5.73
C ILE A 96 -23.61 -13.88 5.55
N TYR A 97 -22.96 -13.74 4.38
CA TYR A 97 -21.92 -12.72 4.17
C TYR A 97 -22.42 -11.28 4.30
N TYR A 98 -23.65 -10.95 3.87
CA TYR A 98 -24.11 -9.55 3.85
C TYR A 98 -24.20 -8.90 5.24
N GLN A 99 -24.36 -9.69 6.31
CA GLN A 99 -24.37 -9.18 7.69
C GLN A 99 -22.98 -8.72 8.15
N TRP A 100 -21.94 -9.46 7.70
CA TRP A 100 -20.55 -9.31 8.15
C TRP A 100 -19.70 -8.44 7.23
N ALA A 101 -20.18 -8.16 6.01
CA ALA A 101 -19.50 -7.39 5.00
C ALA A 101 -18.89 -6.06 5.53
N PRO A 102 -19.64 -5.15 6.20
CA PRO A 102 -19.07 -3.89 6.66
C PRO A 102 -17.94 -4.07 7.69
N PHE A 103 -18.07 -5.06 8.58
CA PHE A 103 -17.07 -5.32 9.62
C PHE A 103 -15.79 -5.90 9.05
N ILE A 104 -15.91 -6.85 8.13
CA ILE A 104 -14.76 -7.46 7.46
C ILE A 104 -14.05 -6.40 6.63
N MET A 105 -14.76 -5.59 5.85
CA MET A 105 -14.17 -4.47 5.12
C MET A 105 -13.47 -3.47 6.05
N GLY A 106 -14.04 -3.18 7.23
CA GLY A 106 -13.38 -2.36 8.24
C GLY A 106 -12.04 -2.97 8.70
N LEU A 107 -11.99 -4.28 8.87
CA LEU A 107 -10.76 -5.02 9.21
C LEU A 107 -9.76 -5.04 8.05
N GLU A 108 -10.21 -5.22 6.81
CA GLU A 108 -9.37 -5.13 5.61
C GLU A 108 -8.70 -3.74 5.52
N ALA A 109 -9.48 -2.67 5.70
CA ALA A 109 -8.97 -1.30 5.72
C ALA A 109 -7.92 -1.10 6.82
N PHE A 110 -8.15 -1.65 8.02
CA PHE A 110 -7.17 -1.62 9.10
C PHE A 110 -5.85 -2.29 8.71
N PHE A 111 -5.91 -3.47 8.08
CA PHE A 111 -4.70 -4.15 7.64
C PHE A 111 -3.92 -3.33 6.62
N PHE A 112 -4.55 -2.77 5.58
CA PHE A 112 -3.86 -1.88 4.62
C PHE A 112 -3.23 -0.65 5.30
N PHE A 113 -3.95 -0.01 6.22
CA PHE A 113 -3.44 1.13 6.98
C PHE A 113 -2.21 0.77 7.83
N SER A 114 -2.24 -0.39 8.49
CA SER A 114 -1.19 -0.83 9.41
C SER A 114 0.18 -0.97 8.72
N LEU A 115 0.20 -1.36 7.44
CA LEU A 115 1.42 -1.56 6.66
C LEU A 115 2.22 -0.27 6.49
N GLY A 116 1.53 0.86 6.26
CA GLY A 116 2.17 2.18 6.19
C GLY A 116 2.82 2.59 7.52
N LYS A 117 2.29 2.13 8.67
CA LYS A 117 2.90 2.36 9.98
C LYS A 117 4.15 1.50 10.19
N VAL A 118 4.16 0.26 9.71
CA VAL A 118 5.33 -0.63 9.76
C VAL A 118 6.54 0.05 9.09
N TRP A 119 6.36 0.63 7.91
CA TRP A 119 7.42 1.42 7.24
C TRP A 119 7.96 2.54 8.14
N GLY A 120 7.07 3.35 8.72
CA GLY A 120 7.49 4.47 9.57
C GLY A 120 8.26 4.06 10.82
N ILE A 121 7.86 2.95 11.44
CA ILE A 121 8.55 2.42 12.62
C ILE A 121 9.95 1.90 12.24
N LEU A 122 10.06 1.16 11.13
CA LEU A 122 11.33 0.57 10.70
C LEU A 122 12.30 1.60 10.12
N ASN A 123 11.80 2.61 9.40
CA ASN A 123 12.57 3.71 8.84
C ASN A 123 13.27 4.51 9.95
N ARG A 124 12.56 4.83 11.05
CA ARG A 124 13.15 5.55 12.20
C ARG A 124 14.34 4.84 12.83
N ARG A 125 14.44 3.51 12.70
CA ARG A 125 15.57 2.70 13.21
C ARG A 125 16.81 2.72 12.31
N SER A 126 16.75 3.37 11.14
CA SER A 126 17.89 3.54 10.23
C SER A 126 18.94 4.51 10.79
N GLY A 127 18.52 5.46 11.63
CA GLY A 127 19.35 6.58 12.07
C GLY A 127 19.39 7.75 11.08
N LEU A 128 18.65 7.65 9.97
CA LEU A 128 18.48 8.72 8.97
C LEU A 128 17.05 9.25 9.04
N ASN A 129 16.90 10.55 9.30
CA ASN A 129 15.58 11.17 9.31
C ASN A 129 15.19 11.62 7.90
N ILE A 130 14.68 10.67 7.10
CA ILE A 130 14.23 10.93 5.72
C ILE A 130 13.13 12.00 5.69
N GLU A 131 12.22 11.97 6.65
CA GLU A 131 11.14 12.95 6.75
C GLU A 131 11.69 14.37 6.87
N SER A 132 12.73 14.58 7.68
CA SER A 132 13.39 15.87 7.81
C SER A 132 14.09 16.28 6.51
N LEU A 133 14.81 15.36 5.85
CA LEU A 133 15.52 15.66 4.60
C LEU A 133 14.57 16.07 3.48
N VAL A 134 13.44 15.37 3.34
CA VAL A 134 12.43 15.70 2.33
C VAL A 134 11.76 17.04 2.66
N LYS A 135 11.43 17.33 3.92
CA LYS A 135 10.90 18.65 4.31
C LYS A 135 11.90 19.78 4.01
N THR A 136 13.17 19.57 4.32
CA THR A 136 14.22 20.56 3.98
C THR A 136 14.30 20.77 2.47
N ALA A 137 14.19 19.71 1.67
CA ALA A 137 14.18 19.80 0.21
C ALA A 137 12.95 20.55 -0.33
N GLN A 138 11.76 20.28 0.22
CA GLN A 138 10.52 20.97 -0.15
C GLN A 138 10.58 22.47 0.21
N ASN A 139 11.02 22.79 1.43
CA ASN A 139 11.20 24.17 1.85
C ASN A 139 12.24 24.90 1.00
N ALA A 140 13.32 24.23 0.60
CA ALA A 140 14.34 24.81 -0.27
C ALA A 140 13.83 25.04 -1.71
N ASP A 141 12.86 24.26 -2.16
CA ASP A 141 12.24 24.40 -3.49
C ASP A 141 11.37 25.67 -3.57
N GLU A 142 10.65 25.98 -2.50
CA GLU A 142 9.78 27.16 -2.40
C GLU A 142 10.54 28.44 -2.01
N ALA A 143 11.74 28.32 -1.46
CA ALA A 143 12.49 29.43 -0.91
C ALA A 143 13.30 30.24 -1.94
N ASP A 144 13.65 31.47 -1.56
CA ASP A 144 14.56 32.33 -2.31
C ASP A 144 15.96 31.70 -2.43
N LYS A 145 16.73 32.14 -3.45
CA LYS A 145 18.03 31.56 -3.81
C LYS A 145 18.98 31.37 -2.61
N THR A 146 19.08 32.33 -1.71
CA THR A 146 19.97 32.25 -0.54
C THR A 146 19.55 31.19 0.46
N GLU A 147 18.25 31.06 0.73
CA GLU A 147 17.71 30.05 1.65
C GLU A 147 17.70 28.67 1.01
N ARG A 148 17.47 28.59 -0.30
CA ARG A 148 17.63 27.37 -1.08
C ARG A 148 19.06 26.84 -1.01
N ASP A 149 20.06 27.69 -1.22
CA ASP A 149 21.47 27.30 -1.16
C ASP A 149 21.85 26.79 0.24
N LYS A 150 21.32 27.41 1.31
CA LYS A 150 21.46 26.90 2.69
C LYS A 150 20.79 25.54 2.87
N GLY A 151 19.57 25.36 2.37
CA GLY A 151 18.84 24.09 2.42
C GLY A 151 19.59 22.95 1.71
N ILE A 152 20.13 23.25 0.52
CA ILE A 152 20.98 22.32 -0.25
C ILE A 152 22.24 21.96 0.54
N ALA A 153 22.91 22.94 1.16
CA ALA A 153 24.09 22.70 1.98
C ALA A 153 23.77 21.79 3.17
N ILE A 154 22.65 22.00 3.87
CA ILE A 154 22.19 21.15 4.97
C ILE A 154 21.96 19.70 4.49
N ILE A 155 21.33 19.52 3.32
CA ILE A 155 21.11 18.19 2.73
C ILE A 155 22.45 17.52 2.42
N CYS A 156 23.38 18.23 1.78
CA CYS A 156 24.70 17.70 1.43
C CYS A 156 25.48 17.28 2.67
N LEU A 157 25.53 18.13 3.70
CA LEU A 157 26.17 17.81 4.98
C LEU A 157 25.58 16.56 5.62
N HIS A 158 24.25 16.45 5.68
CA HIS A 158 23.60 15.26 6.22
C HIS A 158 23.94 13.99 5.44
N LEU A 159 23.99 14.06 4.10
CA LEU A 159 24.37 12.92 3.27
C LEU A 159 25.84 12.55 3.48
N GLU A 160 26.76 13.51 3.53
CA GLU A 160 28.17 13.26 3.82
C GLU A 160 28.40 12.62 5.19
N ASP A 161 27.78 13.16 6.25
CA ASP A 161 27.89 12.61 7.60
C ASP A 161 27.34 11.18 7.67
N SER A 162 26.26 10.92 6.91
CA SER A 162 25.70 9.58 6.78
C SER A 162 26.69 8.60 6.13
N ILE A 163 27.41 9.03 5.09
CA ILE A 163 28.45 8.23 4.42
C ILE A 163 29.62 7.98 5.37
N LYS A 164 30.11 9.01 6.06
CA LYS A 164 31.22 8.90 7.03
C LYS A 164 30.88 7.92 8.15
N LEU A 165 29.68 8.04 8.72
CA LEU A 165 29.18 7.12 9.76
C LEU A 165 29.02 5.69 9.24
N GLN A 166 28.64 5.50 7.97
CA GLN A 166 28.58 4.17 7.34
C GLN A 166 29.98 3.55 7.21
N ARG A 167 30.97 4.29 6.68
CA ARG A 167 32.35 3.82 6.53
C ARG A 167 32.98 3.44 7.88
N ALA A 168 32.85 4.32 8.88
CA ALA A 168 33.38 4.07 10.22
C ALA A 168 32.78 2.81 10.88
N ARG A 169 31.50 2.52 10.62
CA ARG A 169 30.86 1.29 11.13
C ARG A 169 31.32 0.03 10.39
N GLY A 170 31.64 0.13 9.10
CA GLY A 170 32.11 -0.97 8.27
C GLY A 170 33.52 -1.44 8.64
N GLU A 171 34.43 -0.51 8.92
CA GLU A 171 35.83 -0.81 9.28
C GLU A 171 35.99 -1.62 10.58
N GLN A 172 35.00 -1.55 11.47
CA GLN A 172 35.03 -2.16 12.81
C GLN A 172 34.23 -3.47 12.94
N ALA A 173 33.68 -4.01 11.84
CA ALA A 173 32.74 -5.13 11.89
C ALA A 173 33.32 -6.48 11.40
N SER A 174 33.17 -7.52 12.22
CA SER A 174 33.41 -8.92 11.82
C SER A 174 32.34 -9.42 10.83
N PHE A 175 32.70 -10.38 9.96
CA PHE A 175 31.84 -11.00 8.94
C PHE A 175 30.46 -11.46 9.47
N ILE A 176 30.40 -12.03 10.69
CA ILE A 176 29.14 -12.47 11.32
C ILE A 176 28.23 -11.28 11.65
N LYS A 177 28.80 -10.12 12.01
CA LYS A 177 28.03 -8.89 12.27
C LYS A 177 27.48 -8.27 10.98
N HIS A 178 28.10 -8.48 9.81
CA HIS A 178 27.55 -8.08 8.50
C HIS A 178 26.25 -8.81 8.18
N LEU A 179 26.21 -10.13 8.39
CA LEU A 179 25.03 -10.94 8.10
C LEU A 179 23.87 -10.65 9.08
N VAL A 180 24.16 -10.51 10.38
CA VAL A 180 23.15 -10.33 11.43
C VAL A 180 22.55 -8.91 11.45
N LYS A 181 23.30 -7.89 11.01
CA LYS A 181 22.83 -6.48 11.03
C LYS A 181 22.10 -6.03 9.76
N LEU A 182 21.59 -6.96 8.94
CA LEU A 182 20.60 -6.68 7.88
C LEU A 182 21.00 -5.49 6.97
N GLY A 183 22.28 -5.40 6.60
CA GLY A 183 22.81 -4.36 5.71
C GLY A 183 23.07 -2.98 6.33
N LYS A 184 22.95 -2.81 7.66
CA LYS A 184 23.27 -1.52 8.33
C LYS A 184 24.73 -1.08 8.21
N LEU A 185 25.62 -2.04 7.94
CA LEU A 185 27.05 -1.82 7.81
C LEU A 185 27.44 -1.50 6.36
N ASP A 186 26.68 -2.02 5.39
CA ASP A 186 26.94 -1.86 3.95
C ASP A 186 26.16 -0.70 3.31
N GLY A 187 25.42 0.09 4.11
CA GLY A 187 24.55 1.16 3.61
C GLY A 187 23.42 0.65 2.70
N THR A 188 22.89 -0.53 3.04
CA THR A 188 21.76 -1.18 2.33
C THR A 188 20.55 -1.44 3.24
N TYR A 189 20.59 -0.98 4.50
CA TYR A 189 19.52 -1.22 5.46
C TYR A 189 18.21 -0.59 5.02
N LEU A 190 18.25 0.68 4.63
CA LEU A 190 17.03 1.37 4.21
C LEU A 190 16.45 0.72 2.95
N ALA A 191 17.30 0.35 1.99
CA ALA A 191 16.91 -0.36 0.79
C ALA A 191 16.25 -1.71 1.09
N ASN A 192 16.82 -2.49 2.01
CA ASN A 192 16.28 -3.78 2.42
C ASN A 192 14.96 -3.64 3.17
N ILE A 193 14.84 -2.67 4.07
CA ILE A 193 13.58 -2.39 4.78
C ILE A 193 12.51 -1.92 3.81
N TYR A 194 12.86 -1.05 2.85
CA TYR A 194 11.91 -0.55 1.87
C TYR A 194 11.43 -1.69 0.96
N LEU A 195 12.34 -2.56 0.49
CA LEU A 195 11.99 -3.77 -0.25
C LEU A 195 11.12 -4.72 0.59
N PHE A 196 11.44 -4.91 1.86
CA PHE A 196 10.63 -5.72 2.78
C PHE A 196 9.21 -5.16 2.92
N THR A 197 9.06 -3.84 3.04
CA THR A 197 7.75 -3.17 3.05
C THR A 197 6.98 -3.42 1.75
N LYS A 198 7.63 -3.38 0.58
CA LYS A 198 6.99 -3.70 -0.71
C LYS A 198 6.49 -5.15 -0.77
N LEU A 199 7.31 -6.10 -0.30
CA LEU A 199 6.90 -7.50 -0.20
C LEU A 199 5.74 -7.69 0.77
N LEU A 200 5.73 -6.94 1.87
CA LEU A 200 4.62 -6.96 2.82
C LEU A 200 3.32 -6.41 2.23
N TYR A 201 3.38 -5.36 1.40
CA TYR A 201 2.23 -4.88 0.62
C TYR A 201 1.69 -5.96 -0.32
N LEU A 202 2.57 -6.62 -1.08
CA LEU A 202 2.18 -7.70 -1.99
C LEU A 202 1.56 -8.89 -1.24
N PHE A 203 2.16 -9.28 -0.12
CA PHE A 203 1.62 -10.33 0.74
C PHE A 203 0.23 -9.96 1.26
N ASN A 204 0.04 -8.74 1.76
CA ASN A 204 -1.27 -8.29 2.22
C ASN A 204 -2.29 -8.26 1.08
N LEU A 205 -1.95 -7.72 -0.09
CA LEU A 205 -2.84 -7.74 -1.26
C LEU A 205 -3.32 -9.16 -1.60
N ILE A 206 -2.40 -10.12 -1.66
CA ILE A 206 -2.74 -11.53 -1.93
C ILE A 206 -3.62 -12.09 -0.81
N ALA A 207 -3.25 -11.86 0.45
CA ALA A 207 -4.00 -12.35 1.60
C ALA A 207 -5.43 -11.79 1.65
N GLN A 208 -5.60 -10.48 1.41
CA GLN A 208 -6.92 -9.83 1.38
C GLN A 208 -7.74 -10.30 0.18
N PHE A 209 -7.13 -10.47 -0.99
CA PHE A 209 -7.84 -10.98 -2.17
C PHE A 209 -8.35 -12.42 -1.95
N LEU A 210 -7.53 -13.29 -1.34
CA LEU A 210 -7.93 -14.64 -0.98
C LEU A 210 -9.00 -14.66 0.12
N ALA A 211 -8.87 -13.80 1.14
CA ALA A 211 -9.85 -13.66 2.20
C ALA A 211 -11.22 -13.23 1.65
N MET A 212 -11.25 -12.24 0.76
CA MET A 212 -12.46 -11.80 0.06
C MET A 212 -13.09 -12.94 -0.76
N ASN A 213 -12.28 -13.72 -1.49
CA ASN A 213 -12.79 -14.86 -2.24
C ASN A 213 -13.42 -15.94 -1.35
N GLN A 214 -12.78 -16.25 -0.23
CA GLN A 214 -13.31 -17.19 0.75
C GLN A 214 -14.59 -16.66 1.42
N PHE A 215 -14.61 -15.36 1.74
CA PHE A 215 -15.76 -14.70 2.37
C PHE A 215 -17.02 -14.73 1.50
N LEU A 216 -16.89 -14.51 0.19
CA LEU A 216 -18.01 -14.56 -0.75
C LEU A 216 -18.46 -15.99 -1.09
N GLY A 217 -17.72 -17.02 -0.65
CA GLY A 217 -18.07 -18.42 -0.92
C GLY A 217 -17.96 -18.83 -2.40
N GLN A 218 -17.22 -18.07 -3.21
CA GLN A 218 -17.11 -18.28 -4.65
C GLN A 218 -16.12 -19.41 -4.98
N ARG A 219 -16.53 -20.34 -5.85
CA ARG A 219 -15.68 -21.47 -6.27
C ARG A 219 -14.51 -21.05 -7.16
N ASN A 220 -14.70 -19.98 -7.93
CA ASN A 220 -13.71 -19.47 -8.88
C ASN A 220 -13.00 -18.24 -8.30
N HIS A 221 -11.66 -18.27 -8.22
CA HIS A 221 -10.87 -17.10 -7.80
C HIS A 221 -10.99 -15.89 -8.74
N LEU A 222 -11.42 -16.12 -9.98
CA LEU A 222 -11.67 -15.09 -11.00
C LEU A 222 -13.16 -14.75 -11.13
N TRP A 223 -13.92 -14.90 -10.04
CA TRP A 223 -15.36 -14.61 -10.01
C TRP A 223 -15.70 -13.19 -10.49
N GLY A 224 -14.82 -12.19 -10.25
CA GLY A 224 -15.06 -10.82 -10.72
C GLY A 224 -15.07 -10.70 -12.24
N ALA A 225 -14.26 -11.52 -12.93
CA ALA A 225 -14.25 -11.58 -14.39
C ALA A 225 -15.46 -12.34 -14.94
N SER A 226 -15.88 -13.43 -14.29
CA SER A 226 -17.08 -14.17 -14.71
C SER A 226 -18.33 -13.31 -14.53
N ILE A 227 -18.52 -12.66 -13.39
CA ILE A 227 -19.67 -11.77 -13.16
C ILE A 227 -19.67 -10.61 -14.15
N LEU A 228 -18.52 -10.03 -14.47
CA LEU A 228 -18.46 -8.96 -15.47
C LEU A 228 -18.87 -9.48 -16.87
N SER A 229 -18.42 -10.68 -17.24
CA SER A 229 -18.84 -11.34 -18.48
C SER A 229 -20.35 -11.59 -18.49
N ASP A 230 -20.90 -12.12 -17.40
CA ASP A 230 -22.33 -12.42 -17.24
C ASP A 230 -23.18 -11.15 -17.43
N ILE A 231 -22.75 -10.04 -16.83
CA ILE A 231 -23.40 -8.72 -16.97
C ILE A 231 -23.36 -8.24 -18.43
N ILE A 232 -22.22 -8.41 -19.13
CA ILE A 232 -22.07 -8.00 -20.53
C ILE A 232 -22.93 -8.86 -21.45
N SER A 233 -23.03 -10.17 -21.18
CA SER A 233 -23.87 -11.09 -21.94
C SER A 233 -25.37 -10.96 -21.61
N GLY A 234 -25.73 -10.21 -20.57
CA GLY A 234 -27.12 -10.05 -20.12
C GLY A 234 -27.66 -11.24 -19.33
N SER A 235 -26.78 -12.08 -18.76
CA SER A 235 -27.16 -13.17 -17.86
C SER A 235 -27.52 -12.60 -16.50
N ASN A 236 -28.67 -13.01 -15.96
CA ASN A 236 -29.16 -12.48 -14.68
C ASN A 236 -28.64 -13.29 -13.49
N TRP A 237 -28.81 -12.71 -12.29
CA TRP A 237 -28.51 -13.37 -11.02
C TRP A 237 -29.39 -14.59 -10.76
N GLU A 238 -30.55 -14.66 -11.41
CA GLU A 238 -31.53 -15.75 -11.31
C GLU A 238 -30.95 -17.09 -11.80
N ASP A 239 -30.16 -17.03 -12.88
CA ASP A 239 -29.52 -18.21 -13.48
C ASP A 239 -28.22 -18.58 -12.77
N THR A 240 -27.44 -17.57 -12.37
CA THR A 240 -26.08 -17.77 -11.85
C THR A 240 -26.04 -18.00 -10.35
N GLY A 241 -27.06 -17.56 -9.61
CA GLY A 241 -27.07 -17.58 -8.14
C GLY A 241 -26.04 -16.64 -7.50
N ASN A 242 -25.35 -15.83 -8.29
CA ASN A 242 -24.37 -14.86 -7.81
C ASN A 242 -25.09 -13.61 -7.32
N PHE A 243 -24.84 -13.21 -6.07
CA PHE A 243 -25.44 -12.03 -5.44
C PHE A 243 -26.97 -11.93 -5.66
N PRO A 244 -27.76 -12.91 -5.19
CA PRO A 244 -29.18 -12.93 -5.43
C PRO A 244 -29.91 -11.76 -4.76
N ARG A 245 -30.96 -11.26 -5.42
CA ARG A 245 -31.76 -10.12 -4.94
C ARG A 245 -32.99 -10.55 -4.16
N ILE A 246 -33.36 -11.82 -4.29
CA ILE A 246 -34.49 -12.43 -3.61
C ILE A 246 -33.97 -13.66 -2.86
N ALA A 247 -34.40 -13.83 -1.62
CA ALA A 247 -34.11 -15.00 -0.82
C ALA A 247 -35.33 -15.42 0.01
N MET A 248 -35.34 -16.68 0.41
CA MET A 248 -36.37 -17.25 1.26
C MET A 248 -35.93 -17.21 2.73
N CYS A 249 -36.89 -17.03 3.62
CA CYS A 249 -36.68 -17.07 5.06
C CYS A 249 -37.75 -17.94 5.70
N ASP A 250 -37.30 -18.85 6.58
CA ASP A 250 -38.18 -19.67 7.39
C ASP A 250 -38.07 -19.23 8.86
N PHE A 251 -39.19 -18.90 9.49
CA PHE A 251 -39.22 -18.58 10.92
C PHE A 251 -40.37 -19.26 11.63
N GLU A 252 -40.20 -19.50 12.93
CA GLU A 252 -41.17 -20.24 13.75
C GLU A 252 -41.70 -19.38 14.88
N VAL A 253 -43.03 -19.28 14.96
CA VAL A 253 -43.71 -18.57 16.05
C VAL A 253 -44.33 -19.60 16.99
N ARG A 254 -44.07 -19.42 18.28
CA ARG A 254 -44.65 -20.25 19.34
C ARG A 254 -46.05 -19.73 19.67
N VAL A 255 -47.04 -20.60 19.55
CA VAL A 255 -48.41 -20.33 19.99
C VAL A 255 -48.84 -21.39 21.01
N PHE A 256 -49.95 -21.16 21.72
CA PHE A 256 -50.52 -22.19 22.57
C PHE A 256 -50.88 -23.43 21.74
N GLY A 257 -50.31 -24.58 22.12
CA GLY A 257 -50.58 -25.87 21.46
C GLY A 257 -49.64 -26.26 20.32
N GLY A 258 -48.63 -25.45 19.95
CA GLY A 258 -47.65 -25.87 18.95
C GLY A 258 -46.74 -24.77 18.38
N PHE A 259 -46.05 -25.11 17.29
CA PHE A 259 -45.20 -24.21 16.52
C PHE A 259 -45.86 -23.95 15.17
N HIS A 260 -45.97 -22.68 14.76
CA HIS A 260 -46.33 -22.32 13.40
C HIS A 260 -45.10 -21.86 12.64
N ARG A 261 -44.81 -22.55 11.53
CA ARG A 261 -43.73 -22.20 10.61
C ARG A 261 -44.26 -21.30 9.51
N TYR A 262 -43.58 -20.18 9.27
CA TYR A 262 -43.82 -19.28 8.16
C TYR A 262 -42.61 -19.32 7.22
N SER A 263 -42.89 -19.42 5.92
CA SER A 263 -41.90 -19.23 4.86
C SER A 263 -42.27 -17.98 4.08
N VAL A 264 -41.40 -16.98 4.10
CA VAL A 264 -41.62 -15.68 3.46
C VAL A 264 -40.51 -15.39 2.46
N GLN A 265 -40.85 -14.65 1.41
CA GLN A 265 -39.91 -14.21 0.39
C GLN A 265 -39.43 -12.81 0.73
N CYS A 266 -38.12 -12.58 0.75
CA CYS A 266 -37.54 -11.30 1.12
C CYS A 266 -36.63 -10.74 0.01
N MET A 267 -36.74 -9.44 -0.22
CA MET A 267 -35.87 -8.67 -1.12
C MET A 267 -34.61 -8.23 -0.37
N LEU A 268 -33.45 -8.64 -0.89
CA LEU A 268 -32.12 -8.38 -0.33
C LEU A 268 -31.50 -7.11 -0.92
N VAL A 269 -31.97 -5.95 -0.48
CA VAL A 269 -31.49 -4.64 -0.97
C VAL A 269 -29.99 -4.46 -0.76
N LEU A 270 -29.45 -4.90 0.39
CA LEU A 270 -28.02 -4.84 0.69
C LEU A 270 -27.16 -5.61 -0.31
N ASN A 271 -27.70 -6.69 -0.89
CA ASN A 271 -26.91 -7.54 -1.75
C ASN A 271 -26.61 -6.90 -3.10
N MET A 272 -27.53 -6.06 -3.60
CA MET A 272 -27.29 -5.25 -4.79
C MET A 272 -26.12 -4.26 -4.59
N PHE A 273 -25.98 -3.69 -3.40
CA PHE A 273 -24.82 -2.83 -3.07
C PHE A 273 -23.54 -3.65 -2.95
N ASN A 274 -23.60 -4.78 -2.25
CA ASN A 274 -22.45 -5.69 -2.11
C ASN A 274 -21.91 -6.13 -3.47
N GLU A 275 -22.77 -6.53 -4.40
CA GLU A 275 -22.38 -6.92 -5.76
C GLU A 275 -21.50 -5.84 -6.41
N LYS A 276 -21.93 -4.57 -6.38
CA LYS A 276 -21.21 -3.46 -7.02
C LYS A 276 -19.92 -3.10 -6.29
N ILE A 277 -19.94 -3.09 -4.96
CA ILE A 277 -18.76 -2.79 -4.14
C ILE A 277 -17.69 -3.86 -4.33
N PHE A 278 -18.04 -5.14 -4.19
CA PHE A 278 -17.07 -6.23 -4.32
C PHE A 278 -16.55 -6.35 -5.76
N LEU A 279 -17.38 -6.16 -6.79
CA LEU A 279 -16.92 -6.12 -8.17
C LEU A 279 -15.90 -4.99 -8.40
N PHE A 280 -16.15 -3.80 -7.86
CA PHE A 280 -15.20 -2.70 -7.91
C PHE A 280 -13.89 -3.05 -7.18
N LEU A 281 -13.98 -3.58 -5.95
CA LEU A 281 -12.81 -3.95 -5.14
C LEU A 281 -11.96 -5.04 -5.80
N PHE A 282 -12.59 -6.00 -6.49
CA PHE A 282 -11.88 -7.03 -7.25
C PHE A 282 -10.93 -6.41 -8.27
N TRP A 283 -11.45 -5.54 -9.15
CA TRP A 283 -10.64 -4.88 -10.18
C TRP A 283 -9.64 -3.89 -9.58
N TRP A 284 -10.01 -3.22 -8.49
CA TRP A 284 -9.11 -2.35 -7.74
C TRP A 284 -7.90 -3.12 -7.19
N PHE A 285 -8.11 -4.26 -6.53
CA PHE A 285 -7.01 -5.10 -6.01
C PHE A 285 -6.13 -5.64 -7.13
N VAL A 286 -6.71 -6.06 -8.26
CA VAL A 286 -5.93 -6.47 -9.43
C VAL A 286 -5.05 -5.32 -9.95
N ALA A 287 -5.60 -4.12 -10.09
CA ALA A 287 -4.85 -2.96 -10.56
C ALA A 287 -3.72 -2.55 -9.60
N VAL A 288 -4.01 -2.50 -8.29
CA VAL A 288 -3.01 -2.17 -7.26
C VAL A 288 -1.94 -3.27 -7.18
N PHE A 289 -2.29 -4.53 -7.36
CA PHE A 289 -1.34 -5.64 -7.42
C PHE A 289 -0.34 -5.46 -8.56
N PHE A 290 -0.80 -5.27 -9.80
CA PHE A 290 0.10 -5.08 -10.94
C PHE A 290 0.98 -3.84 -10.77
N TYR A 291 0.42 -2.72 -10.30
CA TYR A 291 1.20 -1.51 -10.06
C TYR A 291 2.28 -1.71 -9.00
N THR A 292 1.96 -2.40 -7.90
CA THR A 292 2.90 -2.70 -6.82
C THR A 292 3.98 -3.68 -7.27
N VAL A 293 3.63 -4.69 -8.09
CA VAL A 293 4.62 -5.63 -8.67
C VAL A 293 5.58 -4.90 -9.59
N LEU A 294 5.07 -4.08 -10.51
CA LEU A 294 5.92 -3.31 -11.44
C LEU A 294 6.87 -2.39 -10.67
N ASP A 295 6.37 -1.66 -9.68
CA ASP A 295 7.18 -0.79 -8.83
C ASP A 295 8.26 -1.57 -8.05
N THR A 296 7.89 -2.71 -7.46
CA THR A 296 8.82 -3.59 -6.73
C THR A 296 9.91 -4.14 -7.63
N VAL A 297 9.55 -4.60 -8.83
CA VAL A 297 10.51 -5.10 -9.84
C VAL A 297 11.44 -3.98 -10.28
N GLN A 298 10.90 -2.79 -10.58
CA GLN A 298 11.71 -1.63 -10.95
C GLN A 298 12.68 -1.24 -9.84
N LEU A 299 12.25 -1.22 -8.57
CA LEU A 299 13.11 -0.97 -7.41
C LEU A 299 14.22 -2.02 -7.31
N CYS A 300 13.89 -3.31 -7.43
CA CYS A 300 14.86 -4.40 -7.42
C CYS A 300 15.92 -4.25 -8.53
N LEU A 301 15.50 -3.98 -9.76
CA LEU A 301 16.41 -3.79 -10.90
C LEU A 301 17.31 -2.57 -10.68
N LYS A 302 16.73 -1.45 -10.23
CA LYS A 302 17.46 -0.21 -9.95
C LYS A 302 18.46 -0.33 -8.78
N ASN A 303 18.19 -1.20 -7.80
CA ASN A 303 19.07 -1.42 -6.65
C ASN A 303 20.19 -2.43 -6.96
N ARG A 304 19.94 -3.45 -7.80
CA ARG A 304 20.92 -4.48 -8.17
C ARG A 304 21.86 -4.05 -9.29
N LEU A 305 21.40 -3.20 -10.22
CA LEU A 305 22.22 -2.74 -11.33
C LEU A 305 23.02 -1.49 -10.94
N GLY A 306 24.32 -1.65 -10.69
CA GLY A 306 25.24 -0.53 -10.44
C GLY A 306 25.20 0.54 -11.55
N ARG A 307 24.99 0.11 -12.80
CA ARG A 307 24.80 1.00 -13.96
C ARG A 307 23.61 1.95 -13.81
N SER A 308 22.56 1.56 -13.08
CA SER A 308 21.41 2.44 -12.83
C SER A 308 21.77 3.63 -11.93
N LYS A 309 22.75 3.47 -11.02
CA LYS A 309 23.22 4.58 -10.18
C LYS A 309 23.94 5.63 -11.03
N VAL A 310 24.88 5.16 -11.85
CA VAL A 310 25.67 6.01 -12.76
C VAL A 310 24.77 6.73 -13.75
N ASN A 311 23.81 6.03 -14.37
CA ASN A 311 22.86 6.64 -15.31
C ASN A 311 21.96 7.68 -14.64
N TYR A 312 21.54 7.45 -13.39
CA TYR A 312 20.76 8.42 -12.63
C TYR A 312 21.56 9.70 -12.39
N VAL A 313 22.79 9.59 -11.91
CA VAL A 313 23.68 10.73 -11.65
C VAL A 313 24.00 11.47 -12.95
N ARG A 314 24.27 10.74 -14.04
CA ARG A 314 24.52 11.31 -15.38
C ARG A 314 23.33 12.08 -15.94
N LYS A 315 22.09 11.71 -15.62
CA LYS A 315 20.88 12.45 -16.03
C LYS A 315 20.89 13.89 -15.49
N TYR A 316 21.39 14.09 -14.27
CA TYR A 316 21.33 15.39 -13.59
C TYR A 316 22.64 16.19 -13.64
N LEU A 317 23.80 15.54 -13.79
CA LEU A 317 25.07 16.24 -13.92
C LEU A 317 25.38 16.62 -15.36
N THR A 318 25.72 17.90 -15.59
CA THR A 318 26.33 18.35 -16.84
C THR A 318 27.82 18.02 -16.83
N LEU A 319 28.20 16.91 -17.45
CA LEU A 319 29.56 16.38 -17.43
C LEU A 319 30.36 16.87 -18.64
N ARG A 320 31.65 17.17 -18.42
CA ARG A 320 32.62 17.34 -19.52
C ARG A 320 33.14 15.96 -19.95
N SER A 321 33.59 15.82 -21.19
CA SER A 321 34.09 14.55 -21.74
C SER A 321 35.27 13.96 -20.95
N THR A 322 36.08 14.79 -20.31
CA THR A 322 37.19 14.39 -19.43
C THR A 322 36.74 13.77 -18.11
N ASP A 323 35.52 14.11 -17.67
CA ASP A 323 35.04 13.80 -16.33
C ASP A 323 34.28 12.47 -16.29
N GLU A 324 33.94 11.87 -17.44
CA GLU A 324 33.12 10.66 -17.52
C GLU A 324 33.71 9.46 -16.76
N ARG A 325 35.05 9.36 -16.72
CA ARG A 325 35.75 8.28 -16.00
C ARG A 325 35.66 8.44 -14.49
N PHE A 326 35.64 9.68 -13.98
CA PHE A 326 35.57 9.98 -12.55
C PHE A 326 34.15 9.83 -11.99
N VAL A 327 33.13 9.81 -12.84
CA VAL A 327 31.72 9.71 -12.42
C VAL A 327 31.42 8.34 -11.82
N GLU A 328 32.00 7.27 -12.36
CA GLU A 328 31.84 5.93 -11.79
C GLU A 328 32.51 5.84 -10.42
N GLN A 329 33.71 6.41 -10.28
CA GLN A 329 34.42 6.51 -9.00
C GLN A 329 33.63 7.34 -7.97
N PHE A 330 33.06 8.46 -8.38
CA PHE A 330 32.16 9.28 -7.56
C PHE A 330 30.90 8.53 -7.12
N CYS A 331 30.27 7.81 -8.03
CA CYS A 331 29.08 7.01 -7.73
C CYS A 331 29.38 5.93 -6.69
N ASN A 332 30.49 5.21 -6.86
CA ASN A 332 30.86 4.10 -5.98
C ASN A 332 31.38 4.58 -4.62
N SER A 333 32.06 5.73 -4.55
CA SER A 333 32.60 6.27 -3.30
C SER A 333 31.53 6.94 -2.45
N ASN A 334 30.65 7.75 -3.05
CA ASN A 334 29.75 8.64 -2.31
C ASN A 334 28.30 8.14 -2.24
N PHE A 335 27.86 7.20 -3.09
CA PHE A 335 26.45 6.80 -3.12
C PHE A 335 26.23 5.34 -2.74
N SER A 336 25.94 5.12 -1.45
CA SER A 336 25.34 3.87 -1.00
C SER A 336 23.92 3.70 -1.56
N THR A 337 23.41 2.48 -1.57
CA THR A 337 22.07 2.19 -2.12
C THR A 337 20.97 2.91 -1.34
N ASP A 338 21.16 3.08 -0.03
CA ASP A 338 20.26 3.85 0.83
C ASP A 338 20.17 5.33 0.41
N ILE A 339 21.30 5.97 0.11
CA ILE A 339 21.34 7.37 -0.34
C ILE A 339 20.66 7.52 -1.70
N MET A 340 20.85 6.56 -2.61
CA MET A 340 20.18 6.58 -3.90
C MET A 340 18.65 6.52 -3.77
N ILE A 341 18.13 5.81 -2.76
CA ILE A 341 16.69 5.79 -2.48
C ILE A 341 16.24 7.14 -1.92
N ILE A 342 16.98 7.72 -0.98
CA ILE A 342 16.67 9.05 -0.41
C ILE A 342 16.64 10.11 -1.52
N LEU A 343 17.63 10.13 -2.41
CA LEU A 343 17.67 11.06 -3.54
C LEU A 343 16.45 10.89 -4.46
N ARG A 344 16.02 9.66 -4.73
CA ARG A 344 14.80 9.42 -5.53
C ARG A 344 13.54 9.89 -4.82
N ILE A 345 13.45 9.70 -3.51
CA ILE A 345 12.33 10.20 -2.71
C ILE A 345 12.32 11.74 -2.75
N ILE A 346 13.46 12.40 -2.59
CA ILE A 346 13.59 13.86 -2.74
C ILE A 346 13.10 14.28 -4.13
N THR A 347 13.57 13.65 -5.21
CA THR A 347 13.13 13.97 -6.58
C THR A 347 11.63 13.80 -6.82
N ILE A 348 10.95 12.91 -6.08
CA ILE A 348 9.50 12.71 -6.21
C ILE A 348 8.72 13.80 -5.47
N HIS A 349 9.21 14.26 -4.31
CA HIS A 349 8.47 15.19 -3.44
C HIS A 349 8.94 16.65 -3.53
N SER A 350 10.07 16.91 -4.16
CA SER A 350 10.58 18.24 -4.53
C SER A 350 10.80 18.33 -6.04
N SER A 351 11.14 19.52 -6.57
CA SER A 351 11.53 19.63 -7.97
C SER A 351 12.80 18.85 -8.33
N GLU A 352 12.90 18.44 -9.60
CA GLU A 352 14.13 17.84 -10.16
C GLU A 352 15.34 18.79 -10.05
N PHE A 353 15.10 20.11 -9.97
CA PHE A 353 16.15 21.13 -9.83
C PHE A 353 16.88 21.02 -8.49
N ILE A 354 16.18 20.77 -7.38
CA ILE A 354 16.81 20.58 -6.07
C ILE A 354 17.74 19.37 -6.09
N THR A 355 17.29 18.26 -6.70
CA THR A 355 18.13 17.06 -6.83
C THR A 355 19.38 17.33 -7.66
N ARG A 356 19.23 18.08 -8.77
CA ARG A 356 20.36 18.49 -9.61
C ARG A 356 21.36 19.33 -8.85
N ASP A 357 20.89 20.31 -8.10
CA ASP A 357 21.76 21.26 -7.40
C ASP A 357 22.48 20.58 -6.21
N VAL A 358 21.81 19.66 -5.49
CA VAL A 358 22.44 18.76 -4.50
C VAL A 358 23.54 17.90 -5.13
N LEU A 359 23.24 17.22 -6.24
CA LEU A 359 24.24 16.40 -6.95
C LEU A 359 25.43 17.24 -7.46
N SER A 360 25.16 18.45 -7.95
CA SER A 360 26.18 19.39 -8.41
C SER A 360 27.08 19.86 -7.27
N SER A 361 26.52 20.14 -6.09
CA SER A 361 27.28 20.53 -4.91
C SER A 361 28.21 19.38 -4.46
N LEU A 362 27.66 18.17 -4.32
CA LEU A 362 28.45 16.97 -3.96
C LEU A 362 29.55 16.67 -4.99
N TRP A 363 29.26 16.89 -6.29
CA TRP A 363 30.25 16.72 -7.35
C TRP A 363 31.40 17.74 -7.26
N LYS A 364 31.10 19.01 -6.95
CA LYS A 364 32.12 20.04 -6.77
C LYS A 364 33.06 19.71 -5.61
N GLU A 365 32.50 19.30 -4.47
CA GLU A 365 33.28 18.89 -3.28
C GLU A 365 34.15 17.66 -3.58
N PHE A 366 33.63 16.69 -4.32
CA PHE A 366 34.40 15.51 -4.74
C PHE A 366 35.57 15.89 -5.66
N ARG A 367 35.36 16.80 -6.61
CA ARG A 367 36.45 17.28 -7.48
C ARG A 367 37.51 18.05 -6.71
N GLN A 368 37.11 18.82 -5.70
CA GLN A 368 38.05 19.54 -4.85
C GLN A 368 38.91 18.55 -4.06
N LYS A 369 38.31 17.53 -3.44
CA LYS A 369 39.05 16.46 -2.75
C LYS A 369 40.08 15.76 -3.66
N ILE A 370 39.68 15.39 -4.88
CA ILE A 370 40.62 14.79 -5.85
C ILE A 370 41.77 15.74 -6.20
N HIS A 371 41.49 17.04 -6.37
CA HIS A 371 42.52 18.02 -6.68
C HIS A 371 43.50 18.15 -5.51
N ASP A 372 42.99 18.21 -4.27
CA ASP A 372 43.81 18.33 -3.08
C ASP A 372 44.69 17.08 -2.89
N ASP A 373 44.12 15.88 -3.07
CA ASP A 373 44.86 14.60 -3.01
C ASP A 373 45.98 14.54 -4.06
N LEU A 374 45.69 14.93 -5.30
CA LEU A 374 46.70 14.99 -6.39
C LEU A 374 47.80 16.02 -6.12
N HIS A 375 47.48 17.12 -5.43
CA HIS A 375 48.45 18.13 -5.07
C HIS A 375 49.35 17.63 -3.93
N GLU A 376 48.81 16.97 -2.91
CA GLU A 376 49.64 16.36 -1.85
C GLU A 376 50.58 15.26 -2.38
N ASP A 377 50.11 14.38 -3.28
CA ASP A 377 50.94 13.34 -3.88
C ASP A 377 52.12 13.94 -4.67
N PHE A 378 51.89 15.01 -5.44
CA PHE A 378 52.94 15.69 -6.21
C PHE A 378 54.05 16.26 -5.32
N PHE A 379 53.69 16.90 -4.20
CA PHE A 379 54.68 17.45 -3.25
C PHE A 379 55.39 16.35 -2.45
N SER A 380 54.74 15.21 -2.22
CA SER A 380 55.36 14.06 -1.55
C SER A 380 56.44 13.38 -2.41
N ASP A 381 56.22 13.26 -3.72
CA ASP A 381 57.21 12.70 -4.66
C ASP A 381 58.38 13.65 -4.89
N GLU A 382 58.12 14.97 -4.94
CA GLU A 382 59.19 15.98 -5.08
C GLU A 382 60.11 16.00 -3.85
N THR A 383 59.55 15.90 -2.64
CA THR A 383 60.32 15.84 -1.38
C THR A 383 61.07 14.51 -1.21
N MET A 384 60.52 13.40 -1.71
CA MET A 384 61.20 12.09 -1.72
C MET A 384 62.32 12.03 -2.78
N SER A 385 62.19 12.77 -3.88
CA SER A 385 63.26 12.91 -4.88
C SER A 385 64.42 13.78 -4.38
N LEU A 386 64.14 14.85 -3.62
CA LEU A 386 65.15 15.75 -3.05
C LEU A 386 65.94 15.12 -1.89
N THR A 387 65.37 14.13 -1.19
CA THR A 387 66.07 13.38 -0.13
C THR A 387 66.98 12.28 -0.66
N LYS A 388 66.81 11.82 -1.91
CA LYS A 388 67.72 10.85 -2.57
C LYS A 388 69.03 11.46 -3.09
N PHE A 389 69.12 12.79 -3.16
CA PHE A 389 70.30 13.53 -3.63
C PHE A 389 71.15 14.13 -2.51
N LYS A 390 70.96 13.68 -1.26
CA LYS A 390 71.72 14.17 -0.09
C LYS A 390 72.52 13.07 0.58
#